data_AF-A0A6B3ISR4-F1
#
_entry.id   AF-A0A6B3ISR4-F1
#
_cell.length_a   1.000
_cell.length_b   1.000
_cell.length_c   1.000
_cell.angle_alpha   90.00
_cell.angle_beta   90.00
_cell.angle_gamma   90.00
#
_symmetry.space_group_name_H-M   'P 1'
#
loop_
_entity.id
_entity.type
_entity.pdbx_description
1 polymer ?
#
loop_
_entity_poly.entity_id
_entity_poly.type
_entity_poly.pdbx_seq_one_letter_code
_entity_poly.pdbx_strand_id
1 'polypeptide(L)' 'MLIREATTEDWAAIWPFFHTIVAAGETLTYPLDLGREDAQGWWYVAAP' A
#
# COMPACT_ATOMS: atom_id res chain seq x y z
N MET A 1 -7.26 -20.70 -0.07
CA MET A 1 -6.54 -19.41 -0.15
C MET A 1 -6.25 -19.14 -1.62
N LEU A 2 -6.81 -18.08 -2.19
CA LEU A 2 -6.55 -17.68 -3.57
C LEU A 2 -5.62 -16.47 -3.57
N ILE A 3 -4.51 -16.55 -4.29
CA ILE A 3 -3.60 -15.44 -4.53
C ILE A 3 -3.79 -15.05 -6.00
N ARG A 4 -4.06 -13.77 -6.26
CA ARG A 4 -4.31 -13.21 -7.59
C ARG A 4 -3.63 -11.85 -7.72
N GLU A 5 -3.55 -11.35 -8.95
CA GLU A 5 -3.14 -9.99 -9.22
C GLU A 5 -4.08 -8.99 -8.52
N ALA A 6 -3.48 -7.95 -7.92
CA ALA A 6 -4.21 -6.87 -7.28
C ALA A 6 -4.56 -5.80 -8.32
N THR A 7 -5.81 -5.33 -8.33
CA THR A 7 -6.24 -4.19 -9.15
C THR A 7 -6.41 -2.95 -8.27
N THR A 8 -6.54 -1.77 -8.87
CA THR A 8 -6.76 -0.51 -8.12
C THR A 8 -8.03 -0.52 -7.28
N GLU A 9 -9.02 -1.35 -7.62
CA GLU A 9 -10.25 -1.54 -6.86
C GLU A 9 -10.00 -2.18 -5.48
N ASP A 10 -8.93 -2.97 -5.35
CA ASP A 10 -8.54 -3.60 -4.09
C ASP A 10 -7.92 -2.59 -3.09
N TRP A 11 -7.59 -1.38 -3.53
CA TRP A 11 -6.83 -0.41 -2.73
C TRP A 11 -7.53 -0.05 -1.42
N ALA A 12 -8.86 0.04 -1.42
CA ALA A 12 -9.63 0.33 -0.20
C ALA A 12 -9.46 -0.76 0.87
N ALA A 13 -9.22 -2.00 0.47
CA ALA A 13 -8.95 -3.12 1.38
C ALA A 13 -7.46 -3.20 1.78
N ILE A 14 -6.56 -2.78 0.89
CA ILE A 14 -5.11 -2.80 1.12
C ILE A 14 -4.66 -1.70 2.07
N TRP A 15 -5.21 -0.49 1.87
CA TRP A 15 -4.76 0.72 2.57
C TRP A 15 -4.70 0.59 4.09
N PRO A 16 -5.71 0.06 4.81
CA PRO A 16 -5.70 0.05 6.27
C PRO A 16 -4.52 -0.72 6.86
N PHE A 17 -4.22 -1.93 6.35
CA PHE A 17 -3.12 -2.72 6.91
C PHE A 17 -1.77 -2.15 6.51
N PHE A 18 -1.63 -1.66 5.28
CA PHE A 18 -0.40 -1.05 4.82
C PHE A 18 -0.07 0.21 5.64
N HIS A 19 -1.06 1.10 5.82
CA HIS A 19 -0.90 2.32 6.63
C HIS A 19 -0.53 2.00 8.07
N THR A 20 -1.14 0.98 8.71
CA THR A 20 -0.77 0.57 10.07
C THR A 20 0.70 0.15 10.16
N ILE A 21 1.21 -0.62 9.20
CA ILE A 21 2.60 -1.07 9.17
C ILE A 21 3.55 0.11 8.95
N VAL A 22 3.22 1.00 8.00
CA VAL A 22 4.03 2.19 7.71
C VAL A 22 4.07 3.15 8.90
N ALA A 23 2.92 3.46 9.49
CA ALA A 23 2.82 4.38 10.62
C ALA A 23 3.54 3.87 11.88
N ALA A 24 3.68 2.55 12.04
CA ALA A 24 4.47 1.96 13.11
C ALA A 24 5.98 2.25 12.94
N GLY A 25 6.46 2.37 11.69
CA GLY A 25 7.87 2.67 11.41
C GLY A 25 8.86 1.55 11.76
N GLU A 26 8.37 0.32 11.93
CA GLU A 26 9.17 -0.79 12.46
C GLU A 26 9.78 -1.66 11.35
N THR A 27 9.11 -1.77 10.20
CA THR A 27 9.46 -2.76 9.17
C THR A 27 9.69 -2.19 7.78
N LEU A 28 9.13 -1.01 7.47
CA LEU A 28 9.20 -0.39 6.15
C LEU A 28 9.76 1.03 6.24
N THR A 29 10.63 1.39 5.31
CA THR A 29 11.30 2.70 5.24
C THR A 29 10.50 3.72 4.44
N TYR A 30 9.20 3.84 4.74
CA TYR A 30 8.32 4.87 4.17
C TYR A 30 8.18 6.06 5.15
N PRO A 31 7.77 7.26 4.67
CA PRO A 31 7.35 8.35 5.56
C PRO A 31 6.22 7.90 6.50
N LEU A 32 6.29 8.24 7.79
CA LEU A 32 5.30 7.81 8.78
C LEU A 32 3.92 8.47 8.59
N ASP A 33 3.90 9.61 7.88
CA ASP A 33 2.72 10.38 7.52
C ASP A 33 2.33 10.19 6.04
N LEU A 34 2.75 9.08 5.43
CA LEU A 34 2.48 8.78 4.03
C LEU A 34 0.97 8.85 3.71
N GLY A 35 0.62 9.67 2.72
CA GLY A 35 -0.75 9.83 2.25
C GLY A 35 -1.26 8.64 1.45
N ARG A 36 -2.58 8.42 1.49
CA ARG A 36 -3.26 7.31 0.80
C ARG A 36 -3.08 7.32 -0.72
N GLU A 37 -3.08 8.49 -1.34
CA GLU A 37 -2.98 8.63 -2.80
C GLU A 37 -1.55 8.37 -3.28
N ASP A 38 -0.56 8.96 -2.61
CA ASP A 38 0.87 8.72 -2.89
C ASP A 38 1.23 7.25 -2.68
N ALA A 39 0.76 6.65 -1.58
CA ALA A 39 0.94 5.24 -1.29
C ALA A 39 0.35 4.33 -2.38
N GLN A 40 -0.78 4.71 -2.98
CA GLN A 40 -1.38 3.94 -4.07
C GLN A 40 -0.45 3.90 -5.28
N GLY A 41 0.12 5.05 -5.65
CA GLY A 41 1.06 5.14 -6.76
C GLY A 41 2.35 4.36 -6.51
N TRP A 42 2.75 4.16 -5.25
CA TRP A 42 3.93 3.38 -4.89
C TRP A 42 3.65 1.88 -4.79
N TRP A 43 2.41 1.50 -4.47
CA TRP A 43 1.97 0.11 -4.38
C TRP A 43 1.76 -0.53 -5.76
N TYR A 44 1.12 0.19 -6.68
CA TYR A 44 0.88 -0.28 -8.05
C TYR A 44 1.98 0.25 -8.98
N VAL A 45 2.91 -0.63 -9.36
CA VAL A 45 3.95 -0.31 -10.34
C VAL A 45 3.33 -0.36 -11.74
N ALA A 46 3.51 0.70 -12.52
CA ALA A 46 3.07 0.73 -13.91
C ALA A 46 3.80 -0.34 -14.73
N ALA A 47 3.10 -0.92 -15.72
CA ALA A 47 3.73 -1.81 -16.68
C ALA A 47 4.89 -1.07 -17.42
N PRO A 48 6.01 -1.76 -17.71
CA PRO A 48 7.16 -1.18 -18.38
C PRO A 48 6.88 -0.72 -19.82
#